data_AF-A0A0C2D2N7-F1
#
_entry.id   AF-A0A0C2D2N7-F1
#
_cell.length_a   1.000
_cell.length_b   1.000
_cell.length_c   1.000
_cell.angle_alpha   90.00
_cell.angle_beta   90.00
_cell.angle_gamma   90.00
#
_symmetry.space_group_name_H-M   'P 1'
#
loop_
_entity.id
_entity.type
_entity.pdbx_description
1 polymer ?
#
loop_
_entity_poly.entity_id
_entity_poly.type
_entity_poly.pdbx_seq_one_letter_code
_entity_poly.pdbx_strand_id
1 'polypeptide(L)' 'MLRITHLTQVRAGIRSSTLRQQTKTRDAAAYAKLSNIRWAGHVMRLNSNRWTRAVSDWIPWNVKHTTGRH' A
#
# COMPACT_ATOMS: atom_id res chain seq x y z
N MET A 1 2.42 19.68 -12.64
CA MET A 1 1.35 18.99 -11.88
C MET A 1 0.08 19.79 -12.08
N LEU A 2 -0.92 19.24 -12.77
CA LEU A 2 -2.17 19.96 -13.06
C LEU A 2 -2.97 20.14 -11.76
N ARG A 3 -3.22 21.40 -11.35
CA ARG A 3 -4.06 21.73 -10.20
C ARG A 3 -5.49 21.97 -10.69
N ILE A 4 -6.25 20.90 -10.84
CA ILE A 4 -7.69 20.97 -11.12
C ILE A 4 -8.43 21.01 -9.79
N THR A 5 -9.19 22.07 -9.55
CA THR A 5 -10.02 22.18 -8.34
C THR A 5 -11.26 21.29 -8.45
N HIS A 6 -11.78 20.85 -7.30
CA HIS A 6 -12.96 19.97 -7.25
C HIS A 6 -14.19 20.60 -7.93
N LEU A 7 -14.37 21.92 -7.80
CA LEU A 7 -15.43 22.66 -8.48
C LEU A 7 -15.33 22.57 -10.01
N THR A 8 -14.13 22.73 -10.56
CA THR A 8 -13.89 22.62 -12.00
C THR A 8 -14.08 21.18 -12.49
N GLN A 9 -13.67 20.20 -11.68
CA GLN A 9 -13.88 18.79 -11.97
C GLN A 9 -15.37 18.45 -12.09
N VAL A 10 -16.19 18.87 -11.12
CA VAL A 10 -17.64 18.62 -11.10
C VAL A 10 -18.32 19.31 -12.27
N ARG A 11 -17.99 20.59 -12.52
CA ARG A 11 -18.56 21.36 -13.65
C ARG A 11 -18.24 20.76 -15.02
N ALA A 12 -17.03 20.21 -15.18
CA ALA A 12 -16.60 19.58 -16.42
C ALA A 12 -17.00 18.09 -16.52
N GLY A 13 -17.68 17.53 -15.51
CA GLY A 13 -18.05 16.11 -15.49
C GLY A 13 -16.84 15.15 -15.52
N ILE A 14 -15.67 15.60 -15.08
CA ILE A 14 -14.43 14.83 -15.19
C ILE A 14 -14.43 13.73 -14.13
N ARG A 15 -14.33 12.49 -14.58
CA ARG A 15 -14.26 11.32 -13.69
C ARG A 15 -12.94 11.29 -12.92
N SER A 16 -13.01 10.84 -11.67
CA SER A 16 -11.83 10.69 -10.80
C SER A 16 -10.75 9.77 -11.41
N SER A 17 -11.14 8.73 -12.16
CA SER A 17 -10.22 7.83 -12.85
C SER A 17 -9.36 8.54 -13.89
N THR A 18 -9.94 9.46 -14.66
CA THR A 18 -9.24 10.27 -15.65
C THR A 18 -8.21 11.18 -15.00
N LEU A 19 -8.57 11.82 -13.88
CA LEU A 19 -7.62 12.63 -13.11
C LEU A 19 -6.46 11.78 -12.58
N ARG A 20 -6.74 10.60 -12.00
CA ARG A 20 -5.69 9.71 -11.48
C ARG A 20 -4.70 9.28 -12.56
N GLN A 21 -5.17 9.00 -13.78
CA GLN A 21 -4.30 8.72 -14.93
C GLN A 21 -3.43 9.92 -15.30
N GLN A 22 -3.99 11.13 -15.34
CA GLN A 22 -3.24 12.34 -15.70
C GLN A 22 -2.24 12.76 -14.60
N THR A 23 -2.61 12.64 -13.34
CA THR A 23 -1.78 13.06 -12.21
C THR A 23 -0.76 12.00 -11.80
N LYS A 24 -0.82 10.80 -12.40
CA LYS A 24 0.00 9.62 -12.03
C LYS A 24 -0.03 9.34 -10.52
N THR A 25 -1.12 9.71 -9.86
CA THR A 25 -1.27 9.55 -8.42
C THR A 25 -1.44 8.07 -8.12
N ARG A 26 -0.58 7.52 -7.25
CA ARG A 26 -0.72 6.14 -6.79
C ARG A 26 -2.10 5.93 -6.19
N ASP A 27 -2.69 4.78 -6.49
CA ASP A 27 -3.94 4.39 -5.86
C ASP A 27 -3.76 4.33 -4.34
N ALA A 28 -4.66 5.01 -3.62
CA ALA A 28 -4.54 5.18 -2.18
C ALA A 28 -4.74 3.84 -1.44
N ALA A 29 -5.63 2.99 -1.93
CA ALA A 29 -5.88 1.68 -1.34
C ALA A 29 -4.69 0.73 -1.58
N ALA A 30 -4.12 0.73 -2.79
CA ALA A 30 -2.91 -0.02 -3.09
C ALA A 30 -1.72 0.46 -2.25
N TYR A 31 -1.55 1.76 -2.07
CA TYR A 31 -0.50 2.32 -1.22
C TYR A 31 -0.68 1.93 0.25
N ALA A 32 -1.91 2.01 0.78
CA ALA A 32 -2.21 1.59 2.15
C ALA A 32 -1.93 0.10 2.37
N LYS A 33 -2.32 -0.77 1.43
CA LYS A 33 -2.01 -2.21 1.47
C LYS A 33 -0.50 -2.47 1.53
N LEU A 34 0.27 -1.81 0.66
CA LEU A 34 1.74 -1.96 0.65
C LEU A 34 2.39 -1.40 1.93
N SER A 35 1.87 -0.30 2.46
CA SER A 35 2.32 0.28 3.73
C SER A 35 2.11 -0.68 4.89
N ASN A 36 0.95 -1.33 4.98
CA ASN A 36 0.65 -2.32 6.02
C ASN A 36 1.60 -3.51 5.97
N ILE A 37 1.93 -4.02 4.77
CA ILE A 37 2.90 -5.11 4.61
C ILE A 37 4.30 -4.68 5.08
N ARG A 38 4.74 -3.47 4.72
CA ARG A 38 6.03 -2.93 5.15
C ARG A 38 6.10 -2.75 6.66
N TRP A 39 5.02 -2.26 7.26
CA TRP A 39 4.92 -2.09 8.70
C TRP A 39 4.93 -3.44 9.43
N ALA A 40 4.17 -4.43 8.95
CA ALA A 40 4.22 -5.79 9.47
C ALA A 40 5.63 -6.39 9.39
N GLY A 41 6.34 -6.20 8.26
CA GLY A 41 7.73 -6.63 8.11
C GLY A 41 8.70 -5.90 9.05
N HIS A 42 8.44 -4.63 9.37
CA HIS A 42 9.21 -3.89 10.37
C HIS A 42 8.94 -4.43 11.78
N VAL A 43 7.69 -4.70 12.13
CA VAL A 43 7.28 -5.30 13.41
C VAL A 43 7.89 -6.70 13.58
N MET A 44 7.92 -7.52 12.52
CA MET A 44 8.60 -8.83 12.51
C MET A 44 10.11 -8.73 12.80
N ARG A 45 10.78 -7.67 12.32
CA ARG A 45 12.21 -7.45 12.59
C ARG A 45 12.47 -6.94 14.01
N LEU A 46 11.47 -6.33 14.65
CA LEU A 46 11.64 -5.64 15.92
C LEU A 46 11.39 -6.52 17.16
N ASN A 47 10.70 -7.67 17.05
CA ASN A 47 10.26 -8.36 18.25
C ASN A 47 10.38 -9.90 18.23
N SER A 48 10.98 -10.38 19.32
CA SER A 48 11.13 -11.73 19.86
C SER A 48 10.07 -12.78 19.44
N ASN A 49 10.53 -14.04 19.43
CA ASN A 49 9.94 -15.29 18.90
C ASN A 49 8.44 -15.53 19.17
N ARG A 50 7.81 -14.75 20.06
CA ARG A 50 6.38 -14.82 20.41
C ARG A 50 5.47 -14.21 19.33
N TRP A 51 5.92 -13.19 18.58
CA TRP A 51 5.08 -12.49 17.59
C TRP A 51 5.21 -13.01 16.16
N THR A 52 6.27 -13.75 15.84
CA THR A 52 6.52 -14.29 14.49
C THR A 52 5.35 -15.16 14.00
N ARG A 53 4.76 -15.99 14.87
CA ARG A 53 3.68 -16.91 14.51
C ARG A 53 2.37 -16.20 14.17
N ALA A 54 1.92 -15.27 15.04
CA ALA A 54 0.66 -14.55 14.84
C ALA A 54 0.65 -13.69 13.56
N VAL A 55 1.80 -13.16 13.16
CA VAL A 55 1.92 -12.37 11.91
C VAL A 55 2.12 -13.29 10.69
N SER A 56 2.82 -14.43 10.81
CA SER A 56 2.88 -15.44 9.75
C SER A 56 1.53 -16.07 9.43
N ASP A 57 0.68 -16.29 10.44
CA ASP A 57 -0.68 -16.80 10.25
C ASP A 57 -1.58 -15.76 9.53
N TRP A 58 -1.23 -14.46 9.59
CA TRP A 58 -1.93 -13.37 8.91
C TRP A 58 -1.44 -13.11 7.47
N ILE A 59 -0.17 -13.40 7.16
CA ILE A 59 0.38 -13.28 5.80
C ILE A 59 0.06 -14.56 5.02
N PRO A 60 -0.61 -14.49 3.85
CA PRO A 60 -0.87 -15.69 3.08
C PRO A 60 0.45 -16.35 2.68
N TRP A 61 0.58 -17.64 3.02
CA TRP A 61 1.74 -18.52 2.84
C TRP A 61 2.41 -18.49 1.44
N ASN A 62 1.71 -17.96 0.43
CA ASN A 62 2.19 -17.85 -0.95
C ASN A 62 3.24 -16.73 -1.17
N VAL A 63 3.52 -15.89 -0.17
CA VAL A 63 4.62 -14.92 -0.25
C VAL A 63 5.90 -15.60 0.24
N LYS A 64 6.67 -16.19 -0.67
CA LYS A 64 7.96 -16.81 -0.33
C LYS A 64 8.89 -15.77 0.30
N HIS A 65 9.25 -15.97 1.57
CA HIS A 65 10.27 -15.18 2.23
C HIS A 65 11.65 -15.60 1.74
N THR A 66 12.43 -14.66 1.20
CA THR A 66 13.87 -14.86 0.99
C THR A 66 14.56 -14.75 2.34
N THR A 67 14.67 -15.88 3.04
CA THR A 67 15.47 -16.00 4.27
C THR A 67 16.91 -15.59 3.94
N GLY A 68 17.40 -14.55 4.62
CA GLY A 68 18.74 -14.00 4.40
C GLY A 68 19.83 -15.02 4.72
N ARG A 69 20.82 -15.09 3.84
CA ARG A 69 22.05 -15.87 4.02
C ARG A 69 22.86 -15.32 5.20
N HIS A 70 23.22 -16.21 6.12
CA HIS A 70 24.47 -16.11 6.88
C HIS A 70 25.63 -16.55 5.99
#